data_AF-A0A3G6ZL80-F1
#
_entry.id   AF-A0A3G6ZL80-F1
#
_cell.length_a   1.000
_cell.length_b   1.000
_cell.length_c   1.000
_cell.angle_alpha   90.00
_cell.angle_beta   90.00
_cell.angle_gamma   90.00
#
_symmetry.space_group_name_H-M   'P 1'
#
loop_
_entity.id
_entity.type
_entity.pdbx_description
1 polymer ?
#
loop_
_entity_poly.entity_id
_entity_poly.type
_entity_poly.pdbx_seq_one_letter_code
_entity_poly.pdbx_strand_id
1 'polypeptide(L)'
;MNAAESRRAIRTPAPIVVALTLAAAVVFAAITSATTAALVRAESPYADVQHVTSLPAQDSSTWPSSLGEPQPADKRYADFLGYTVIFRESTSTDTAAGTDCLSVLTPDNAERDPGRGAVVTNCGAAAFPPATTVIVDEASPSSVLNFYRIGTVLQFVQNGSSVDVYADTVLG
;
A
#
# COMPACT_ATOMS: atom_id res chain seq x y z
N MET A 1 15.53 32.91 70.42
CA MET A 1 14.11 32.61 70.15
C MET A 1 13.79 33.17 68.76
N ASN A 2 13.11 32.38 67.94
CA ASN A 2 13.35 32.25 66.50
C ASN A 2 12.62 33.25 65.60
N ALA A 3 13.24 33.51 64.45
CA ALA A 3 12.70 34.23 63.32
C ALA A 3 11.46 33.52 62.76
N ALA A 4 10.35 34.25 62.60
CA ALA A 4 9.17 33.78 61.88
C ALA A 4 9.18 34.41 60.47
N GLU A 5 9.72 33.64 59.53
CA GLU A 5 9.70 33.90 58.09
C GLU A 5 8.24 33.92 57.62
N SER A 6 7.68 35.12 57.43
CA SER A 6 6.33 35.29 56.90
C SER A 6 6.34 34.95 55.41
N ARG A 7 6.09 33.67 55.09
CA ARG A 7 5.81 33.23 53.72
C ARG A 7 4.46 33.81 53.31
N ARG A 8 4.49 34.97 52.68
CA ARG A 8 3.32 35.59 52.05
C ARG A 8 2.90 34.68 50.90
N ALA A 9 1.89 33.84 51.15
CA ALA A 9 1.24 33.05 50.12
C ALA A 9 0.63 34.06 49.11
N ILE A 10 1.25 34.17 47.95
CA ILE A 10 0.73 34.97 46.84
C ILE A 10 -0.56 34.27 46.41
N ARG A 11 -1.71 34.76 46.89
CA ARG A 11 -3.02 34.38 46.37
C ARG A 11 -3.14 34.99 44.98
N THR A 12 -2.73 34.25 43.96
CA THR A 12 -3.06 34.58 42.58
C THR A 12 -4.59 34.55 42.45
N PRO A 13 -5.21 35.64 41.97
CA PRO A 13 -6.64 35.72 41.83
C PRO A 13 -7.12 34.69 40.80
N ALA A 14 -8.21 33.98 41.12
CA ALA A 14 -8.84 32.96 40.28
C ALA A 14 -8.96 33.32 38.77
N PRO A 15 -9.31 34.56 38.35
CA PRO A 15 -9.36 34.91 36.93
C PRO A 15 -8.01 34.82 36.20
N ILE A 16 -6.89 35.09 36.89
CA ILE A 16 -5.55 34.96 36.30
C ILE A 16 -5.21 33.49 36.09
N VAL A 17 -5.58 32.63 37.03
CA VAL A 17 -5.37 31.17 36.90
C VAL A 17 -6.18 30.62 35.73
N VAL A 18 -7.45 31.02 35.58
CA VAL A 18 -8.31 30.59 34.46
C VAL A 18 -7.81 31.10 33.10
N ALA A 19 -7.34 32.35 33.04
CA ALA A 19 -6.77 32.88 31.80
C ALA A 19 -5.49 32.14 31.39
N LEU A 20 -4.63 31.82 32.36
CA LEU A 20 -3.40 31.06 32.11
C LEU A 20 -3.68 29.61 31.69
N THR A 21 -4.68 28.94 32.27
CA THR A 21 -5.04 27.58 31.86
C THR A 21 -5.67 27.55 30.46
N LEU A 22 -6.50 28.53 30.10
CA LEU A 22 -7.05 28.64 28.74
C LEU A 22 -5.94 28.93 27.71
N ALA A 23 -5.02 29.84 28.01
CA ALA A 23 -3.89 30.12 27.13
C ALA A 23 -2.98 28.89 26.97
N ALA A 24 -2.70 28.16 28.06
CA ALA A 24 -1.94 26.92 28.01
C ALA A 24 -2.65 25.85 27.17
N ALA A 25 -3.97 25.70 27.30
CA ALA A 25 -4.75 24.74 26.50
C ALA A 25 -4.75 25.09 25.00
N VAL A 26 -4.87 26.37 24.64
CA VAL A 26 -4.78 26.83 23.25
C VAL A 26 -3.39 26.58 22.68
N VAL A 27 -2.32 26.87 23.44
CA VAL A 27 -0.94 26.60 23.02
C VAL A 27 -0.69 25.10 22.88
N PHE A 28 -1.16 24.27 23.82
CA PHE A 28 -1.05 22.82 23.72
C PHE A 28 -1.80 22.27 22.50
N ALA A 29 -3.03 22.74 22.24
CA ALA A 29 -3.80 22.35 21.06
C ALA A 29 -3.15 22.80 19.74
N ALA A 30 -2.53 23.98 19.72
CA ALA A 30 -1.78 24.47 18.57
C ALA A 30 -0.50 23.65 18.33
N ILE A 31 0.21 23.26 19.39
CA ILE A 31 1.41 22.42 19.29
C ILE A 31 1.04 21.00 18.83
N THR A 32 0.00 20.38 19.40
CA THR A 32 -0.42 19.02 19.01
C THR A 32 -0.99 18.96 17.59
N SER A 33 -1.74 19.97 17.16
CA SER A 33 -2.22 20.06 15.77
C SER A 33 -1.06 20.28 14.79
N ALA A 34 -0.08 21.13 15.13
CA ALA A 34 1.10 21.35 14.32
C ALA A 34 1.99 20.10 14.20
N THR A 35 2.18 19.34 15.27
CA THR A 35 2.97 18.09 15.24
C THR A 35 2.25 16.98 14.49
N THR A 36 0.93 16.83 14.68
CA THR A 36 0.14 15.83 13.93
C THR A 36 0.13 16.16 12.43
N ALA A 37 -0.03 17.44 12.08
CA ALA A 37 0.05 17.89 10.69
C ALA A 37 1.45 17.73 10.10
N ALA A 38 2.53 17.98 10.87
CA ALA A 38 3.90 17.78 10.42
C ALA A 38 4.27 16.30 10.24
N LEU A 39 3.74 15.40 11.08
CA LEU A 39 3.93 13.96 10.93
C LEU A 39 3.16 13.37 9.74
N VAL A 40 1.98 13.92 9.43
CA VAL A 40 1.22 13.57 8.21
C VAL A 40 1.84 14.19 6.94
N ARG A 41 2.50 15.34 7.09
CA ARG A 41 3.20 16.06 6.00
C ARG A 41 4.67 15.67 5.82
N ALA A 42 5.22 14.77 6.65
CA ALA A 42 6.48 14.12 6.30
C ALA A 42 6.21 13.46 4.95
N GLU A 43 6.77 14.05 3.88
CA GLU A 43 6.46 13.74 2.50
C GLU A 43 6.44 12.23 2.33
N SER A 44 5.24 11.69 2.17
CA SER A 44 5.10 10.28 1.87
C SER A 44 5.96 10.04 0.63
N PRO A 45 6.86 9.05 0.60
CA PRO A 45 7.55 8.67 -0.63
C PRO A 45 6.56 8.23 -1.73
N TYR A 46 5.27 8.15 -1.39
CA TYR A 46 4.13 7.87 -2.25
C TYR A 46 3.28 9.10 -2.58
N ALA A 47 3.74 10.34 -2.35
CA ALA A 47 2.96 11.56 -2.62
C ALA A 47 2.45 11.63 -4.07
N ASP A 48 3.23 11.07 -5.00
CA ASP A 48 2.91 10.99 -6.42
C ASP A 48 2.23 9.66 -6.81
N VAL A 49 1.96 8.76 -5.86
CA VAL A 49 1.34 7.46 -6.13
C VAL A 49 -0.16 7.55 -5.89
N GLN A 50 -0.94 7.26 -6.93
CA GLN A 50 -2.39 7.29 -6.90
C GLN A 50 -2.96 5.86 -6.94
N HIS A 51 -3.97 5.60 -6.11
CA HIS A 51 -4.79 4.40 -6.26
C HIS A 51 -5.62 4.54 -7.54
N VAL A 52 -5.45 3.60 -8.46
CA VAL A 52 -6.10 3.60 -9.77
C VAL A 52 -7.40 2.81 -9.70
N THR A 53 -7.33 1.58 -9.17
CA THR A 53 -8.47 0.66 -9.12
C THR A 53 -8.18 -0.53 -8.21
N SER A 54 -9.23 -1.29 -7.88
CA SER A 54 -9.13 -2.59 -7.22
C SER A 54 -9.64 -3.69 -8.16
N LEU A 55 -8.82 -4.72 -8.39
CA LEU A 55 -9.13 -5.86 -9.24
C LEU A 55 -9.83 -6.95 -8.42
N PRO A 56 -11.09 -7.29 -8.69
CA PRO A 56 -11.77 -8.36 -7.98
C PRO A 56 -11.27 -9.74 -8.43
N ALA A 57 -11.27 -10.71 -7.51
CA ALA A 57 -11.06 -12.11 -7.84
C ALA A 57 -12.11 -12.59 -8.86
N GLN A 58 -11.68 -13.44 -9.78
CA GLN A 58 -12.49 -14.05 -10.83
C GLN A 58 -12.84 -15.49 -10.47
N ASP A 59 -13.84 -16.02 -11.16
CA ASP A 59 -14.21 -17.43 -11.07
C ASP A 59 -13.06 -18.33 -11.54
N SER A 60 -12.88 -19.49 -10.92
CA SER A 60 -11.79 -20.42 -11.25
C SER A 60 -11.87 -20.97 -12.68
N SER A 61 -13.05 -20.95 -13.31
CA SER A 61 -13.21 -21.29 -14.74
C SER A 61 -12.46 -20.35 -15.68
N THR A 62 -12.06 -19.16 -15.19
CA THR A 62 -11.22 -18.22 -15.94
C THR A 62 -9.73 -18.51 -15.78
N TRP A 63 -9.32 -19.53 -15.02
CA TRP A 63 -7.90 -19.81 -14.81
C TRP A 63 -7.16 -20.14 -16.13
N PRO A 64 -5.98 -19.55 -16.40
CA PRO A 64 -5.24 -19.82 -17.63
C PRO A 64 -4.69 -21.25 -17.65
N SER A 65 -5.07 -22.04 -18.65
CA SER A 65 -4.68 -23.45 -18.78
C SER A 65 -3.18 -23.68 -18.88
N SER A 66 -2.46 -22.70 -19.44
CA SER A 66 -1.00 -22.66 -19.50
C SER A 66 -0.33 -22.73 -18.14
N LEU A 67 -1.00 -22.33 -17.06
CA LEU A 67 -0.46 -22.33 -15.70
C LEU A 67 -0.69 -23.63 -14.94
N GLY A 68 -1.25 -24.63 -15.63
CA GLY A 68 -1.68 -25.89 -15.03
C GLY A 68 -2.97 -25.74 -14.24
N GLU A 69 -3.32 -26.80 -13.52
CA GLU A 69 -4.51 -26.80 -12.66
C GLU A 69 -4.31 -25.88 -11.46
N PRO A 70 -5.28 -25.00 -11.13
CA PRO A 70 -5.20 -24.16 -9.95
C PRO A 70 -5.30 -24.98 -8.66
N GLN A 71 -4.55 -24.57 -7.63
CA GLN A 71 -4.79 -25.03 -6.27
C GLN A 71 -6.00 -24.31 -5.65
N PRO A 72 -6.64 -24.86 -4.60
CA PRO A 72 -7.85 -24.26 -4.00
C PRO A 72 -7.69 -22.81 -3.51
N ALA A 73 -6.48 -22.42 -3.11
CA ALA A 73 -6.16 -21.07 -2.64
C ALA A 73 -5.70 -20.12 -3.76
N ASP A 74 -5.44 -20.65 -4.95
CA ASP A 74 -5.01 -19.85 -6.10
C ASP A 74 -6.16 -18.97 -6.60
N LYS A 75 -5.82 -17.76 -7.03
CA LYS A 75 -6.82 -16.79 -7.51
C LYS A 75 -6.33 -16.11 -8.77
N ARG A 76 -7.21 -16.05 -9.77
CA ARG A 76 -7.09 -15.09 -10.87
C ARG A 76 -7.86 -13.83 -10.50
N TYR A 77 -7.32 -12.67 -10.82
CA TYR A 77 -8.01 -11.38 -10.69
C TYR A 77 -8.41 -10.84 -12.06
N ALA A 78 -9.31 -9.85 -12.07
CA ALA A 78 -9.65 -9.14 -13.31
C ALA A 78 -8.39 -8.59 -13.98
N ASP A 79 -8.34 -8.65 -15.31
CA ASP A 79 -7.19 -8.14 -16.05
C ASP A 79 -7.10 -6.61 -15.92
N PHE A 80 -5.89 -6.09 -15.80
CA PHE A 80 -5.63 -4.65 -15.76
C PHE A 80 -4.92 -4.20 -17.04
N LEU A 81 -5.66 -3.54 -17.94
CA LEU A 81 -5.13 -3.00 -19.19
C LEU A 81 -4.25 -4.00 -19.95
N GLY A 82 -4.74 -5.25 -20.07
CA GLY A 82 -4.06 -6.34 -20.77
C GLY A 82 -3.09 -7.15 -19.90
N TYR A 83 -2.78 -6.73 -18.68
CA TYR A 83 -2.07 -7.59 -17.73
C TYR A 83 -3.01 -8.57 -17.05
N THR A 84 -2.59 -9.83 -16.97
CA THR A 84 -3.26 -10.86 -16.16
C THR A 84 -2.59 -10.94 -14.79
N VAL A 85 -3.40 -10.91 -13.73
CA VAL A 85 -2.90 -10.87 -12.34
C VAL A 85 -3.33 -12.14 -11.60
N ILE A 86 -2.35 -12.81 -11.01
CA ILE A 86 -2.53 -14.14 -10.42
C ILE A 86 -1.87 -14.20 -9.06
N PHE A 87 -2.59 -14.77 -8.11
CA PHE A 87 -2.10 -15.13 -6.81
C PHE A 87 -1.96 -16.64 -6.69
N ARG A 88 -0.83 -17.08 -6.12
CA ARG A 88 -0.60 -18.46 -5.75
C ARG A 88 -0.10 -18.55 -4.32
N GLU A 89 -0.73 -19.42 -3.54
CA GLU A 89 -0.21 -19.80 -2.22
C GLU A 89 0.91 -20.82 -2.44
N SER A 90 2.13 -20.51 -2.01
CA SER A 90 3.21 -21.50 -2.02
C SER A 90 2.95 -22.52 -0.94
N THR A 91 2.63 -23.74 -1.37
CA THR A 91 2.46 -24.93 -0.52
C THR A 91 3.77 -25.66 -0.25
N SER A 92 4.93 -25.06 -0.58
CA SER A 92 6.25 -25.65 -0.34
C SER A 92 6.43 -26.01 1.14
N THR A 93 6.43 -27.31 1.41
CA THR A 93 6.65 -27.90 2.74
C THR A 93 8.03 -27.60 3.34
N ASP A 94 8.96 -27.04 2.58
CA ASP A 94 10.33 -26.75 3.01
C ASP A 94 10.53 -25.36 3.62
N THR A 95 9.54 -24.48 3.49
CA THR A 95 9.55 -23.13 4.10
C THR A 95 8.42 -23.03 5.10
N ALA A 96 8.77 -22.97 6.40
CA ALA A 96 7.84 -22.97 7.54
C ALA A 96 6.96 -21.70 7.67
N ALA A 97 6.70 -20.99 6.59
CA ALA A 97 5.69 -19.94 6.50
C ALA A 97 5.13 -19.93 5.06
N GLY A 98 3.81 -20.05 4.93
CA GLY A 98 3.11 -19.91 3.65
C GLY A 98 3.60 -18.65 2.95
N THR A 99 4.17 -18.85 1.75
CA THR A 99 4.74 -17.77 0.95
C THR A 99 3.75 -17.46 -0.15
N ASP A 100 3.07 -16.35 0.00
CA ASP A 100 1.98 -15.93 -0.87
C ASP A 100 2.56 -15.15 -2.03
N CYS A 101 2.38 -15.61 -3.27
CA CYS A 101 3.02 -15.03 -4.45
C CYS A 101 2.01 -14.33 -5.35
N LEU A 102 2.30 -13.07 -5.71
CA LEU A 102 1.53 -12.30 -6.68
C LEU A 102 2.35 -12.16 -7.97
N SER A 103 1.76 -12.59 -9.08
CA SER A 103 2.37 -12.56 -10.41
C SER A 103 1.57 -11.69 -11.36
N VAL A 104 2.25 -10.86 -12.14
CA VAL A 104 1.66 -10.08 -13.23
C VAL A 104 2.24 -10.60 -14.54
N LEU A 105 1.37 -11.00 -15.46
CA LEU A 105 1.74 -11.60 -16.74
C LEU A 105 1.25 -10.72 -17.89
N THR A 106 2.02 -10.64 -18.98
CA THR A 106 1.50 -10.15 -20.26
C THR A 106 0.65 -11.23 -20.94
N PRO A 107 -0.24 -10.89 -21.88
CA PRO A 107 -1.06 -11.87 -22.59
C PRO A 107 -0.22 -12.95 -23.26
N ASP A 108 0.83 -12.55 -23.97
CA ASP A 108 1.72 -13.48 -24.68
C ASP A 108 2.43 -14.47 -23.74
N ASN A 109 2.74 -14.02 -22.52
CA ASN A 109 3.39 -14.86 -21.54
C ASN A 109 2.40 -15.70 -20.72
N ALA A 110 1.19 -15.19 -20.49
CA ALA A 110 0.10 -15.97 -19.93
C ALA A 110 -0.26 -17.15 -20.84
N GLU A 111 0.10 -17.14 -22.12
CA GLU A 111 -0.12 -18.26 -23.04
C GLU A 111 1.12 -19.13 -23.28
N ARG A 112 2.31 -18.71 -22.84
CA ARG A 112 3.60 -19.38 -23.12
C ARG A 112 4.40 -19.66 -21.84
N ASP A 113 4.26 -20.89 -21.36
CA ASP A 113 5.13 -21.56 -20.37
C ASP A 113 5.18 -20.96 -18.93
N PRO A 114 4.64 -21.65 -17.90
CA PRO A 114 4.52 -21.16 -16.53
C PRO A 114 5.84 -20.91 -15.78
N GLY A 115 6.97 -21.37 -16.31
CA GLY A 115 8.30 -21.16 -15.70
C GLY A 115 9.03 -19.89 -16.13
N ARG A 116 8.54 -19.18 -17.17
CA ARG A 116 9.24 -18.02 -17.78
C ARG A 116 8.33 -16.82 -18.09
N GLY A 117 7.03 -16.90 -17.77
CA GLY A 117 6.02 -15.96 -18.26
C GLY A 117 5.56 -14.83 -17.31
N ALA A 118 5.94 -14.82 -16.03
CA ALA A 118 5.63 -13.64 -15.23
C ALA A 118 6.52 -12.48 -15.70
N VAL A 119 5.90 -11.33 -16.03
CA VAL A 119 6.66 -10.09 -16.21
C VAL A 119 7.41 -9.79 -14.93
N VAL A 120 6.71 -9.94 -13.80
CA VAL A 120 7.28 -9.96 -12.45
C VAL A 120 6.43 -10.87 -11.55
N THR A 121 7.09 -11.63 -10.67
CA THR A 121 6.48 -12.32 -9.53
C THR A 121 7.19 -11.87 -8.27
N ASN A 122 6.43 -11.53 -7.24
CA ASN A 122 7.00 -11.29 -5.92
C ASN A 122 6.12 -11.97 -4.86
N CYS A 123 6.76 -12.45 -3.80
CA CYS A 123 6.06 -13.14 -2.74
C CYS A 123 6.15 -12.39 -1.42
N GLY A 124 5.03 -12.39 -0.70
CA GLY A 124 4.90 -11.92 0.67
C GLY A 124 5.04 -13.09 1.64
N ALA A 125 5.14 -12.75 2.92
CA ALA A 125 5.21 -13.73 3.99
C ALA A 125 4.51 -13.19 5.24
N ALA A 126 3.78 -14.06 5.92
CA ALA A 126 3.08 -13.77 7.17
C ALA A 126 2.19 -12.51 7.07
N ALA A 127 2.48 -11.47 7.86
CA ALA A 127 1.67 -10.26 7.90
C ALA A 127 1.92 -9.28 6.74
N PHE A 128 2.88 -9.58 5.85
CA PHE A 128 3.22 -8.73 4.71
C PHE A 128 2.62 -9.32 3.44
N PRO A 129 1.54 -8.72 2.90
CA PRO A 129 0.92 -9.21 1.69
C PRO A 129 1.91 -9.10 0.51
N PRO A 130 1.84 -9.99 -0.49
CA PRO A 130 2.61 -9.84 -1.70
C PRO A 130 2.24 -8.56 -2.45
N ALA A 131 3.27 -7.90 -2.96
CA ALA A 131 3.16 -6.75 -3.84
C ALA A 131 4.18 -6.86 -4.97
N THR A 132 3.75 -6.57 -6.19
CA THR A 132 4.56 -6.67 -7.40
C THR A 132 4.54 -5.34 -8.13
N THR A 133 5.69 -4.94 -8.68
CA THR A 133 5.85 -3.68 -9.41
C THR A 133 6.20 -3.96 -10.87
N VAL A 134 5.55 -3.26 -11.79
CA VAL A 134 5.78 -3.30 -13.23
C VAL A 134 6.13 -1.89 -13.70
N ILE A 135 7.15 -1.77 -14.53
CA ILE A 135 7.49 -0.51 -15.22
C ILE A 135 6.94 -0.62 -16.64
N VAL A 136 6.15 0.36 -17.08
CA VAL A 136 5.63 0.41 -18.45
C VAL A 136 6.80 0.63 -19.41
N ASP A 137 6.95 -0.26 -20.38
CA ASP A 137 8.02 -0.26 -21.38
C ASP A 137 7.49 -0.63 -22.77
N GLU A 138 8.36 -0.67 -23.78
CA GLU A 138 7.96 -1.00 -25.16
C GLU A 138 7.38 -2.41 -25.33
N ALA A 139 7.67 -3.33 -24.39
CA ALA A 139 7.17 -4.70 -24.40
C ALA A 139 5.83 -4.84 -23.67
N SER A 140 5.35 -3.77 -23.04
CA SER A 140 4.09 -3.75 -22.31
C SER A 140 2.87 -3.89 -23.26
N PRO A 141 1.72 -4.41 -22.77
CA PRO A 141 0.52 -4.55 -23.60
C PRO A 141 0.08 -3.20 -24.19
N SER A 142 -0.37 -3.21 -25.45
CA SER A 142 -0.82 -1.99 -26.15
C SER A 142 -1.91 -1.24 -25.40
N SER A 143 -2.77 -1.97 -24.68
CA SER A 143 -3.80 -1.40 -23.81
C SER A 143 -3.21 -0.54 -22.70
N VAL A 144 -2.11 -0.93 -22.06
CA VAL A 144 -1.49 -0.09 -21.02
C VAL A 144 -0.75 1.10 -21.64
N LEU A 145 -0.09 0.90 -22.78
CA LEU A 145 0.63 1.94 -23.52
C LEU A 145 -0.29 3.07 -24.03
N ASN A 146 -1.58 2.79 -24.21
CA ASN A 146 -2.57 3.81 -24.59
C ASN A 146 -2.97 4.73 -23.42
N PHE A 147 -2.74 4.34 -22.16
CA PHE A 147 -3.13 5.11 -20.98
C PHE A 147 -1.93 5.63 -20.19
N TYR A 148 -0.81 4.92 -20.23
CA TYR A 148 0.39 5.24 -19.46
C TYR A 148 1.60 5.43 -20.37
N ARG A 149 2.44 6.40 -20.02
CA ARG A 149 3.70 6.63 -20.72
C ARG A 149 4.70 5.52 -20.38
N ILE A 150 5.61 5.25 -21.30
CA ILE A 150 6.80 4.46 -21.00
C ILE A 150 7.54 5.12 -19.82
N GLY A 151 7.93 4.31 -18.84
CA GLY A 151 8.56 4.72 -17.60
C GLY A 151 7.60 4.82 -16.41
N THR A 152 6.28 4.83 -16.61
CA THR A 152 5.32 4.81 -15.49
C THR A 152 5.46 3.52 -14.68
N VAL A 153 5.47 3.65 -13.35
CA VAL A 153 5.56 2.54 -12.41
C VAL A 153 4.15 2.19 -11.92
N LEU A 154 3.75 0.94 -12.15
CA LEU A 154 2.51 0.35 -11.68
C LEU A 154 2.82 -0.61 -10.53
N GLN A 155 2.11 -0.50 -9.42
CA GLN A 155 2.23 -1.43 -8.30
C GLN A 155 0.91 -2.16 -8.06
N PHE A 156 0.99 -3.47 -7.92
CA PHE A 156 -0.11 -4.37 -7.64
C PHE A 156 0.08 -4.91 -6.22
N VAL A 157 -0.87 -4.67 -5.33
CA VAL A 157 -0.79 -5.06 -3.92
C VAL A 157 -1.98 -5.94 -3.58
N GLN A 158 -1.73 -7.12 -3.03
CA GLN A 158 -2.84 -7.94 -2.54
C GLN A 158 -3.48 -7.28 -1.32
N ASN A 159 -4.80 -7.09 -1.38
CA ASN A 159 -5.61 -6.54 -0.31
C ASN A 159 -6.84 -7.42 -0.09
N GLY A 160 -6.74 -8.37 0.83
CA GLY A 160 -7.81 -9.32 1.13
C GLY A 160 -8.21 -10.17 -0.08
N SER A 161 -9.41 -9.93 -0.61
CA SER A 161 -9.96 -10.65 -1.76
C SER A 161 -9.75 -9.94 -3.11
N SER A 162 -9.09 -8.78 -3.13
CA SER A 162 -8.79 -8.00 -4.32
C SER A 162 -7.29 -7.69 -4.44
N VAL A 163 -6.89 -7.18 -5.60
CA VAL A 163 -5.57 -6.58 -5.81
C VAL A 163 -5.75 -5.11 -6.10
N ASP A 164 -5.17 -4.25 -5.27
CA ASP A 164 -5.15 -2.81 -5.51
C ASP A 164 -4.03 -2.47 -6.49
N VAL A 165 -4.35 -1.60 -7.45
CA VAL A 165 -3.42 -1.09 -8.45
C VAL A 165 -3.13 0.38 -8.14
N TYR A 166 -1.86 0.69 -8.05
CA TYR A 166 -1.35 2.03 -7.87
C TYR A 166 -0.46 2.42 -9.04
N ALA A 167 -0.40 3.71 -9.35
CA ALA A 167 0.50 4.26 -10.36
C ALA A 167 1.23 5.46 -9.78
N ASP A 168 2.55 5.56 -9.99
CA ASP A 168 3.23 6.83 -9.83
C ASP A 168 2.81 7.77 -10.98
N THR A 169 2.42 9.00 -10.65
CA THR A 169 1.76 9.87 -11.61
C THR A 169 2.72 10.33 -12.70
N VAL A 170 2.39 10.03 -13.97
CA VAL A 170 2.46 11.00 -15.07
C VAL A 170 1.30 10.72 -16.03
N LEU A 171 0.17 11.40 -15.82
CA LEU A 171 -0.96 11.42 -16.76
C LEU A 171 -0.47 11.93 -18.13
N GLY A 172 -0.90 11.26 -19.20
CA GLY A 172 -0.74 11.69 -20.60
C GLY A 172 -1.30 13.07 -20.85
#